data_AF-A0A7J8M6I0-F1
#
_entry.id   AF-A0A7J8M6I0-F1
#
_cell.length_a   1.000
_cell.length_b   1.000
_cell.length_c   1.000
_cell.angle_alpha   90.00
_cell.angle_beta   90.00
_cell.angle_gamma   90.00
#
_symmetry.space_group_name_H-M   'P 1'
#
loop_
_entity.id
_entity.type
_entity.pdbx_description
1 polymer ?
#
loop_
_entity_poly.entity_id
_entity_poly.type
_entity_poly.pdbx_seq_one_letter_code
_entity_poly.pdbx_strand_id
1 'polypeptide(L)'
;MELSKVTLEIFTKLEQKWLSHCESTTKKVRILSIDGGGTSGIVSGAALIHLEDQIRLKAGDPHAQIADFFDMIAGTGVGALIAAMLSADDGTGHPIFSAREAVKFITLNNSKLFKVNRLARVLHRRKRFSGKSMDKVLKEMFKREDGTVLTLKDMCKHLLIPCFDLKSCAPFVFSRADASESSSFNFDLWKVCRATSATPSLFKPFP
;
A
#
# COMPACT_ATOMS: atom_id res chain seq x y z
N MET A 1 10.46 -7.53 28.79
CA MET A 1 11.23 -7.39 27.54
C MET A 1 10.77 -6.08 26.91
N GLU A 2 11.64 -5.07 26.81
CA GLU A 2 11.22 -3.75 26.35
C GLU A 2 10.89 -3.78 24.85
N LEU A 3 9.73 -3.24 24.48
CA LEU A 3 9.22 -3.18 23.11
C LEU A 3 10.24 -2.53 22.15
N SER A 4 10.98 -1.53 22.63
CA SER A 4 12.09 -0.87 21.93
C SER A 4 13.17 -1.86 21.47
N LYS A 5 13.53 -2.81 22.33
CA LYS A 5 14.61 -3.78 22.09
C LYS A 5 14.21 -4.82 21.04
N VAL A 6 12.96 -5.25 21.07
CA VAL A 6 12.39 -6.17 20.07
C VAL A 6 12.25 -5.47 18.71
N THR A 7 11.80 -4.21 18.70
CA THR A 7 11.75 -3.41 17.47
C THR A 7 13.15 -3.21 16.88
N LEU A 8 14.15 -2.91 17.70
CA LEU A 8 15.54 -2.80 17.25
C LEU A 8 16.05 -4.12 16.67
N GLU A 9 15.82 -5.24 17.34
CA GLU A 9 16.21 -6.56 16.84
C GLU A 9 15.54 -6.91 15.50
N ILE A 10 14.26 -6.56 15.34
CA ILE A 10 13.55 -6.75 14.08
C ILE A 10 14.19 -5.91 12.98
N PHE A 11 14.45 -4.62 13.22
CA PHE A 11 15.10 -3.75 12.23
C PHE A 11 16.52 -4.25 11.90
N THR A 12 17.32 -4.64 12.89
CA THR A 12 18.66 -5.17 12.65
C THR A 12 18.63 -6.47 11.85
N LYS A 13 17.68 -7.37 12.12
CA LYS A 13 17.53 -8.61 11.33
C LYS A 13 17.06 -8.34 9.90
N LEU A 14 16.14 -7.39 9.72
CA LEU A 14 15.69 -6.94 8.40
C LEU A 14 16.83 -6.30 7.61
N GLU A 15 17.61 -5.43 8.25
CA GLU A 15 18.80 -4.79 7.68
C GLU A 15 19.86 -5.82 7.29
N GLN A 16 20.19 -6.78 8.16
CA GLN A 16 21.18 -7.81 7.83
C GLN A 16 20.70 -8.72 6.70
N LYS A 17 19.42 -9.11 6.67
CA LYS A 17 18.86 -9.94 5.59
C LYS A 17 18.82 -9.17 4.26
N TRP A 18 18.60 -7.86 4.31
CA TRP A 18 18.68 -6.97 3.15
C TRP A 18 20.11 -6.78 2.64
N LEU A 19 21.05 -6.50 3.55
CA LEU A 19 22.45 -6.18 3.23
C LEU A 19 23.24 -7.42 2.80
N SER A 20 22.91 -8.61 3.31
CA SER A 20 23.61 -9.84 2.95
C SER A 20 23.38 -10.31 1.50
N HIS A 21 22.39 -9.74 0.81
CA HIS A 21 22.09 -10.01 -0.61
C HIS A 21 22.64 -8.93 -1.55
N CYS A 22 23.33 -7.90 -1.04
CA CYS A 22 24.06 -6.95 -1.87
C CYS A 22 25.44 -7.54 -2.24
N GLU A 23 25.49 -8.38 -3.26
CA GLU A 23 26.74 -8.59 -3.98
C GLU A 23 27.25 -7.26 -4.54
N SER A 24 28.57 -7.08 -4.54
CA SER A 24 29.29 -5.86 -4.91
C SER A 24 29.20 -5.56 -6.42
N THR A 25 28.00 -5.22 -6.89
CA THR A 25 27.82 -4.35 -8.03
C THR A 25 27.22 -3.06 -7.50
N THR A 26 27.71 -1.92 -7.98
CA THR A 26 27.41 -0.55 -7.54
C THR A 26 25.97 -0.11 -7.83
N LYS A 27 24.96 -0.92 -7.53
CA LYS A 27 23.54 -0.62 -7.75
C LYS A 27 22.97 -0.03 -6.47
N LYS A 28 22.67 1.27 -6.51
CA LYS A 28 21.96 1.96 -5.43
C LYS A 28 20.54 1.41 -5.31
N VAL A 29 20.10 1.12 -4.10
CA VAL A 29 18.71 0.76 -3.79
C VAL A 29 17.84 2.02 -3.84
N ARG A 30 16.72 1.97 -4.55
CA ARG A 30 15.77 3.08 -4.67
C ARG A 30 14.46 2.72 -3.99
N ILE A 31 14.09 3.53 -3.00
CA ILE A 31 12.88 3.35 -2.19
C ILE A 31 11.95 4.53 -2.40
N LEU A 32 10.68 4.26 -2.71
CA LEU A 32 9.61 5.25 -2.75
C LEU A 32 8.74 5.10 -1.50
N SER A 33 8.62 6.15 -0.69
CA SER A 33 7.70 6.18 0.47
C SER A 33 6.58 7.17 0.22
N ILE A 34 5.33 6.73 0.39
CA ILE A 34 4.12 7.51 0.12
C ILE A 34 3.32 7.68 1.42
N ASP A 35 3.40 8.87 1.99
CA ASP A 35 2.66 9.19 3.20
C ASP A 35 1.15 9.23 2.96
N GLY A 36 0.40 8.79 3.97
CA GLY A 36 -1.02 9.07 4.08
C GLY A 36 -1.30 10.54 4.41
N GLY A 37 -2.56 10.96 4.28
CA GLY A 37 -2.92 12.36 4.49
C GLY A 37 -4.43 12.60 4.53
N GLY A 38 -5.13 11.83 5.37
CA GLY A 38 -6.58 11.86 5.41
C GLY A 38 -7.21 11.07 4.26
N THR A 39 -8.20 11.65 3.58
CA THR A 39 -9.02 10.92 2.60
C THR A 39 -8.64 11.17 1.14
N SER A 40 -7.81 12.17 0.82
CA SER A 40 -7.66 12.63 -0.57
C SER A 40 -6.36 12.21 -1.24
N GLY A 41 -5.24 12.16 -0.51
CA GLY A 41 -3.93 11.84 -1.07
C GLY A 41 -3.48 12.77 -2.22
N ILE A 42 -4.10 13.95 -2.37
CA ILE A 42 -3.95 14.81 -3.55
C ILE A 42 -2.51 15.28 -3.75
N VAL A 43 -1.84 15.67 -2.67
CA VAL A 43 -0.45 16.17 -2.74
C VAL A 43 0.50 15.07 -3.22
N SER A 44 0.47 13.91 -2.55
CA SER A 44 1.26 12.74 -2.97
C SER A 44 0.91 12.29 -4.38
N GLY A 45 -0.38 12.30 -4.74
CA GLY A 45 -0.86 11.95 -6.07
C GLY A 45 -0.34 12.87 -7.17
N ALA A 46 -0.39 14.19 -6.96
CA ALA A 46 0.14 15.16 -7.91
C ALA A 46 1.66 15.01 -8.09
N ALA A 47 2.39 14.77 -6.99
CA ALA A 47 3.83 14.53 -7.03
C ALA A 47 4.18 13.23 -7.80
N LEU A 48 3.42 12.15 -7.58
CA LEU A 48 3.63 10.87 -8.28
C LEU A 48 3.34 10.97 -9.77
N ILE A 49 2.27 11.68 -10.17
CA ILE A 49 1.97 11.94 -11.58
C ILE A 49 3.14 12.69 -12.23
N HIS A 50 3.60 13.77 -11.60
CA HIS A 50 4.72 14.54 -12.12
C HIS A 50 6.00 13.70 -12.20
N LEU A 51 6.28 12.89 -11.17
CA LEU A 51 7.43 11.99 -11.15
C LEU A 51 7.40 11.00 -12.31
N GLU A 52 6.27 10.34 -12.54
CA GLU A 52 6.11 9.39 -13.65
C GLU A 52 6.26 10.08 -15.02
N ASP A 53 5.69 11.27 -15.19
CA ASP A 53 5.87 12.06 -16.41
C ASP A 53 7.36 12.42 -16.63
N GLN A 54 8.10 12.79 -15.58
CA GLN A 54 9.55 13.05 -15.66
C GLN A 54 10.36 11.78 -15.95
N ILE A 55 9.98 10.64 -15.39
CA ILE A 55 10.61 9.35 -15.67
C ILE A 55 10.50 9.03 -17.16
N ARG A 56 9.29 9.12 -17.74
CA ARG A 56 9.06 8.84 -19.17
C ARG A 56 9.88 9.76 -20.06
N LEU A 57 9.91 11.06 -19.75
CA LEU A 57 10.70 12.04 -20.49
C LEU A 57 12.21 11.75 -20.44
N LYS A 58 12.73 11.38 -19.26
CA LYS A 58 14.16 11.11 -19.07
C LYS A 58 14.60 9.76 -19.63
N ALA A 59 13.72 8.76 -19.57
CA ALA A 59 13.98 7.42 -20.09
C ALA A 59 13.79 7.34 -21.62
N GLY A 60 13.02 8.27 -22.20
CA GLY A 60 12.65 8.20 -23.62
C GLY A 60 11.63 7.10 -23.91
N ASP A 61 10.93 6.61 -22.89
CA ASP A 61 9.97 5.52 -22.98
C ASP A 61 8.59 5.98 -22.45
N PRO A 62 7.55 6.06 -23.29
CA PRO A 62 6.21 6.46 -22.86
C PRO A 62 5.52 5.42 -21.97
N HIS A 63 5.99 4.16 -21.97
CA HIS A 63 5.45 3.08 -21.16
C HIS A 63 6.16 2.90 -19.83
N ALA A 64 7.27 3.61 -19.59
CA ALA A 64 7.95 3.59 -18.31
C ALA A 64 7.00 4.00 -17.17
N GLN A 65 7.03 3.21 -16.10
CA GLN A 65 6.23 3.41 -14.89
C GLN A 65 7.12 3.56 -13.67
N ILE A 66 6.57 4.11 -12.59
CA ILE A 66 7.30 4.28 -11.33
C ILE A 66 7.93 2.96 -10.86
N ALA A 67 7.21 1.84 -10.96
CA ALA A 67 7.70 0.54 -10.51
C ALA A 67 9.02 0.12 -11.18
N ASP A 68 9.30 0.54 -12.41
CA ASP A 68 10.53 0.17 -13.13
C ASP A 68 11.78 0.83 -12.51
N PHE A 69 11.59 1.96 -11.82
CA PHE A 69 12.65 2.80 -11.28
C PHE A 69 12.80 2.71 -9.77
N PHE A 70 11.95 1.94 -9.08
CA PHE A 70 12.04 1.75 -7.64
C PHE A 70 12.10 0.25 -7.31
N ASP A 71 13.03 -0.12 -6.45
CA ASP A 71 13.19 -1.52 -6.01
C ASP A 71 12.15 -1.86 -4.93
N MET A 72 11.67 -0.85 -4.20
CA MET A 72 10.67 -0.97 -3.15
C MET A 72 9.74 0.24 -3.06
N ILE A 73 8.48 -0.01 -2.78
CA ILE A 73 7.47 1.01 -2.52
C ILE A 73 6.87 0.78 -1.12
N ALA A 74 6.79 1.85 -0.32
CA ALA A 74 6.16 1.85 0.98
C ALA A 74 5.03 2.87 1.01
N GLY A 75 3.97 2.62 1.79
CA GLY A 75 2.94 3.62 1.97
C GLY A 75 2.03 3.40 3.17
N THR A 76 1.41 4.48 3.63
CA THR A 76 0.47 4.47 4.79
C THR A 76 -0.89 5.06 4.42
N GLY A 77 -1.99 4.50 4.95
CA GLY A 77 -3.34 5.00 4.67
C GLY A 77 -3.64 5.09 3.16
N VAL A 78 -4.08 6.25 2.66
CA VAL A 78 -4.29 6.46 1.21
C VAL A 78 -2.98 6.30 0.41
N GLY A 79 -1.83 6.64 0.98
CA GLY A 79 -0.53 6.41 0.36
C GLY A 79 -0.25 4.92 0.16
N ALA A 80 -0.70 4.06 1.08
CA ALA A 80 -0.62 2.61 0.93
C ALA A 80 -1.51 2.07 -0.20
N LEU A 81 -2.70 2.64 -0.38
CA LEU A 81 -3.57 2.29 -1.51
C LEU A 81 -2.87 2.63 -2.83
N ILE A 82 -2.30 3.84 -2.95
CA ILE A 82 -1.57 4.24 -4.15
C ILE A 82 -0.33 3.38 -4.35
N ALA A 83 0.44 3.10 -3.30
CA ALA A 83 1.61 2.22 -3.34
C ALA A 83 1.24 0.82 -3.88
N ALA A 84 0.19 0.22 -3.33
CA ALA A 84 -0.28 -1.09 -3.76
C ALA A 84 -0.78 -1.09 -5.21
N MET A 85 -1.46 -0.02 -5.66
CA MET A 85 -1.89 0.11 -7.06
C MET A 85 -0.69 0.23 -8.01
N LEU A 86 0.32 1.00 -7.64
CA LEU A 86 1.54 1.19 -8.43
C LEU A 86 2.44 -0.06 -8.47
N SER A 87 2.19 -1.06 -7.63
CA SER A 87 2.98 -2.29 -7.57
C SER A 87 2.17 -3.55 -7.87
N ALA A 88 0.87 -3.46 -8.12
CA ALA A 88 0.03 -4.63 -8.34
C ALA A 88 0.28 -5.24 -9.72
N ASP A 89 0.68 -6.51 -9.78
CA ASP A 89 1.08 -7.17 -11.02
C ASP A 89 -0.14 -7.58 -11.87
N ASP A 90 -0.12 -7.18 -13.13
CA ASP A 90 -1.12 -7.55 -14.14
C ASP A 90 -1.01 -9.03 -14.59
N GLY A 91 0.01 -9.75 -14.11
CA GLY A 91 0.31 -11.13 -14.46
C GLY A 91 1.48 -11.26 -15.43
N THR A 92 1.98 -10.15 -15.96
CA THR A 92 3.13 -10.09 -16.89
C THR A 92 4.39 -9.51 -16.24
N GLY A 93 4.33 -9.16 -14.95
CA GLY A 93 5.41 -8.51 -14.22
C GLY A 93 5.32 -6.99 -14.21
N HIS A 94 4.26 -6.41 -14.79
CA HIS A 94 4.05 -4.97 -14.92
C HIS A 94 2.92 -4.48 -13.99
N PRO A 95 3.01 -3.25 -13.46
CA PRO A 95 1.97 -2.73 -12.60
C PRO A 95 0.69 -2.39 -13.38
N ILE A 96 -0.46 -2.82 -12.85
CA ILE A 96 -1.80 -2.62 -13.43
C ILE A 96 -2.12 -1.12 -13.62
N PHE A 97 -1.58 -0.25 -12.76
CA PHE A 97 -1.91 1.17 -12.76
C PHE A 97 -0.67 2.05 -12.97
N SER A 98 -0.79 3.00 -13.90
CA SER A 98 0.04 4.20 -13.91
C SER A 98 -0.27 5.11 -12.71
N ALA A 99 0.63 6.04 -12.37
CA ALA A 99 0.39 7.03 -11.32
C ALA A 99 -0.89 7.85 -11.56
N ARG A 100 -1.14 8.22 -12.82
CA ARG A 100 -2.34 8.99 -13.20
C ARG A 100 -3.62 8.18 -13.03
N GLU A 101 -3.62 6.91 -13.39
CA GLU A 101 -4.77 6.02 -13.21
C GLU A 101 -5.05 5.74 -11.74
N ALA A 102 -4.01 5.50 -10.94
CA ALA A 102 -4.16 5.30 -9.50
C ALA A 102 -4.82 6.51 -8.82
N VAL A 103 -4.31 7.72 -9.08
CA VAL A 103 -4.87 8.96 -8.53
C VAL A 103 -6.28 9.22 -9.02
N LYS A 104 -6.55 8.99 -10.32
CA LYS A 104 -7.89 9.12 -10.90
C LYS A 104 -8.88 8.16 -10.24
N PHE A 105 -8.49 6.90 -10.05
CA PHE A 105 -9.34 5.89 -9.41
C PHE A 105 -9.71 6.28 -7.97
N ILE A 106 -8.72 6.69 -7.17
CA ILE A 106 -8.95 7.13 -5.78
C ILE A 106 -9.87 8.34 -5.74
N THR A 107 -9.68 9.29 -6.66
CA THR A 107 -10.50 10.50 -6.75
C THR A 107 -11.95 10.16 -7.11
N LEU A 108 -12.16 9.35 -8.15
CA LEU A 108 -13.49 8.94 -8.61
C LEU A 108 -14.24 8.11 -7.57
N ASN A 109 -13.53 7.26 -6.83
CA ASN A 109 -14.11 6.41 -5.79
C ASN A 109 -14.07 7.03 -4.39
N ASN A 110 -13.62 8.28 -4.23
CA ASN A 110 -13.41 8.90 -2.93
C ASN A 110 -14.67 8.88 -2.05
N SER A 111 -15.82 9.22 -2.63
CA SER A 111 -17.12 9.24 -1.95
C SER A 111 -17.59 7.83 -1.52
N LYS A 112 -17.13 6.78 -2.21
CA LYS A 112 -17.42 5.38 -1.88
C LYS A 112 -16.44 4.82 -0.85
N LEU A 113 -15.15 5.13 -0.99
CA LEU A 113 -14.08 4.76 -0.06
C LEU A 113 -14.35 5.38 1.32
N PHE A 114 -14.68 6.67 1.35
CA PHE A 114 -14.94 7.45 2.56
C PHE A 114 -16.42 7.79 2.70
N LYS A 115 -17.29 6.81 2.44
CA LYS A 115 -18.74 6.98 2.54
C LYS A 115 -19.15 7.26 3.98
N VAL A 116 -19.69 8.45 4.24
CA VAL A 116 -20.15 8.86 5.57
C VAL A 116 -21.29 7.95 6.04
N ASN A 117 -21.15 7.42 7.25
CA ASN A 117 -22.21 6.65 7.89
C ASN A 117 -23.27 7.61 8.47
N ARG A 118 -24.44 7.70 7.83
CA ARG A 118 -25.52 8.61 8.28
C ARG A 118 -25.98 8.32 9.72
N LEU A 119 -25.98 7.06 10.13
CA LEU A 119 -26.36 6.66 11.51
C LEU A 119 -25.33 7.12 12.55
N ALA A 120 -24.04 7.13 12.19
CA ALA A 120 -22.99 7.57 13.11
C ALA A 120 -23.02 9.09 13.37
N ARG A 121 -23.58 9.86 12.42
CA ARG A 121 -23.79 11.31 12.53
C ARG A 121 -24.83 11.67 13.59
N VAL A 122 -25.87 10.85 13.73
CA VAL A 122 -26.99 11.07 14.67
C VAL A 122 -26.61 10.69 16.10
N LEU A 123 -25.75 9.69 16.28
CA LEU A 123 -25.37 9.16 17.60
C LEU A 123 -24.03 9.69 18.15
N HIS A 124 -23.44 10.74 17.57
CA HIS A 124 -22.09 11.26 17.93
C HIS A 124 -21.02 10.15 18.11
N ARG A 125 -21.11 9.07 17.34
CA ARG A 125 -20.16 7.96 17.43
C ARG A 125 -18.87 8.32 16.69
N ARG A 126 -17.73 7.97 17.27
CA ARG A 126 -16.35 8.14 16.74
C ARG A 126 -16.05 7.35 15.43
N LYS A 127 -17.03 7.12 14.56
CA LYS A 127 -16.94 6.21 13.39
C LYS A 127 -17.55 6.88 12.17
N ARG A 128 -16.76 7.72 11.50
CA ARG A 128 -17.22 8.60 10.42
C ARG A 128 -17.60 7.86 9.14
N PHE A 129 -16.90 6.78 8.78
CA PHE A 129 -17.02 6.13 7.48
C PHE A 129 -17.47 4.66 7.54
N SER A 130 -18.08 4.21 6.45
CA SER A 130 -18.59 2.84 6.29
C SER A 130 -17.50 1.90 5.77
N GLY A 131 -17.00 0.99 6.61
CA GLY A 131 -16.05 -0.04 6.21
C GLY A 131 -16.55 -0.90 5.06
N LYS A 132 -17.82 -1.36 5.11
CA LYS A 132 -18.43 -2.17 4.05
C LYS A 132 -18.40 -1.51 2.66
N SER A 133 -18.45 -0.18 2.62
CA SER A 133 -18.39 0.59 1.36
C SER A 133 -16.98 0.56 0.78
N MET A 134 -15.97 0.77 1.63
CA MET A 134 -14.57 0.68 1.25
C MET A 134 -14.19 -0.75 0.84
N ASP A 135 -14.62 -1.77 1.60
CA ASP A 135 -14.32 -3.17 1.31
C ASP A 135 -14.79 -3.56 -0.11
N LYS A 136 -15.96 -3.07 -0.54
CA LYS A 136 -16.47 -3.31 -1.90
C LYS A 136 -15.56 -2.69 -2.96
N VAL A 137 -15.18 -1.42 -2.79
CA VAL A 137 -14.30 -0.74 -3.74
C VAL A 137 -12.94 -1.42 -3.83
N LEU A 138 -12.33 -1.76 -2.69
CA LEU A 138 -11.02 -2.38 -2.66
C LEU A 138 -11.03 -3.80 -3.24
N LYS A 139 -12.11 -4.57 -3.02
CA LYS A 139 -12.27 -5.90 -3.63
C LYS A 139 -12.37 -5.83 -5.14
N GLU A 140 -13.16 -4.92 -5.69
CA GLU A 140 -13.25 -4.75 -7.15
C GLU A 140 -11.93 -4.24 -7.74
N MET A 141 -11.20 -3.39 -7.00
CA MET A 141 -9.92 -2.82 -7.44
C MET A 141 -8.79 -3.85 -7.53
N PHE A 142 -8.71 -4.77 -6.56
CA PHE A 142 -7.65 -5.77 -6.49
C PHE A 142 -8.11 -7.15 -6.94
N LYS A 143 -9.01 -7.19 -7.92
CA LYS A 143 -9.51 -8.41 -8.53
C LYS A 143 -9.07 -8.41 -10.00
N ARG A 144 -8.48 -9.51 -10.43
CA ARG A 144 -8.12 -9.75 -11.84
C ARG A 144 -9.36 -10.00 -12.69
N GLU A 145 -9.21 -9.95 -14.01
CA GLU A 145 -10.29 -10.18 -14.96
C GLU A 145 -10.91 -11.58 -14.83
N ASP A 146 -10.11 -12.59 -14.48
CA ASP A 146 -10.53 -13.97 -14.19
C ASP A 146 -11.30 -14.11 -12.87
N GLY A 147 -11.34 -13.05 -12.07
CA GLY A 147 -11.99 -12.98 -10.78
C GLY A 147 -11.12 -13.35 -9.57
N THR A 148 -9.84 -13.64 -9.79
CA THR A 148 -8.86 -13.94 -8.74
C THR A 148 -8.55 -12.68 -7.93
N VAL A 149 -8.54 -12.80 -6.59
CA VAL A 149 -8.20 -11.70 -5.69
C VAL A 149 -6.68 -11.64 -5.53
N LEU A 150 -6.10 -10.47 -5.78
CA LEU A 150 -4.67 -10.25 -5.65
C LEU A 150 -4.22 -10.29 -4.18
N THR A 151 -3.04 -10.87 -3.97
CA THR A 151 -2.37 -11.03 -2.69
C THR A 151 -1.04 -10.26 -2.67
N LEU A 152 -0.37 -10.21 -1.52
CA LEU A 152 0.93 -9.55 -1.38
C LEU A 152 2.02 -10.15 -2.29
N LYS A 153 1.95 -11.45 -2.59
CA LYS A 153 2.88 -12.10 -3.53
C LYS A 153 2.75 -11.59 -4.96
N ASP A 154 1.54 -11.20 -5.34
CA ASP A 154 1.18 -10.78 -6.71
C ASP A 154 1.60 -9.33 -7.01
N MET A 155 2.56 -8.78 -6.28
CA MET A 155 3.13 -7.46 -6.56
C MET A 155 4.34 -7.60 -7.48
N CYS A 156 4.58 -6.63 -8.36
CA CYS A 156 5.77 -6.63 -9.23
C CYS A 156 7.02 -6.12 -8.49
N LYS A 157 6.88 -5.36 -7.39
CA LYS A 157 7.99 -4.82 -6.56
C LYS A 157 7.87 -5.19 -5.09
N HIS A 158 8.90 -4.93 -4.29
CA HIS A 158 8.76 -5.04 -2.83
C HIS A 158 7.77 -3.98 -2.34
N LEU A 159 6.77 -4.41 -1.56
CA LEU A 159 5.75 -3.54 -1.00
C LEU A 159 5.81 -3.61 0.53
N LEU A 160 5.84 -2.45 1.19
CA LEU A 160 5.77 -2.32 2.65
C LEU A 160 4.57 -1.45 3.07
N ILE A 161 3.68 -2.02 3.88
CA ILE A 161 2.52 -1.29 4.41
C ILE A 161 2.51 -1.46 5.93
N PRO A 162 2.96 -0.44 6.70
CA PRO A 162 2.89 -0.49 8.14
C PRO A 162 1.45 -0.32 8.63
N CYS A 163 1.16 -0.96 9.75
CA CYS A 163 -0.08 -1.00 10.49
C CYS A 163 0.21 -1.16 11.98
N PHE A 164 -0.82 -1.02 12.81
CA PHE A 164 -0.73 -1.32 14.24
C PHE A 164 -1.70 -2.46 14.55
N ASP A 165 -1.16 -3.59 15.04
CA ASP A 165 -1.99 -4.72 15.44
C ASP A 165 -2.47 -4.53 16.88
N LEU A 166 -3.79 -4.45 17.03
CA LEU A 166 -4.44 -4.26 18.32
C LEU A 166 -4.45 -5.53 19.19
N LYS A 167 -4.23 -6.73 18.61
CA LYS A 167 -4.17 -7.97 19.37
C LYS A 167 -2.84 -8.13 20.08
N SER A 168 -1.74 -7.90 19.37
CA SER A 168 -0.39 -7.92 19.94
C SER A 168 0.03 -6.60 20.59
N CYS A 169 -0.73 -5.51 20.39
CA CYS A 169 -0.38 -4.15 20.81
C CYS A 169 0.99 -3.70 20.28
N ALA A 170 1.32 -4.07 19.04
CA ALA A 170 2.62 -3.80 18.43
C ALA A 170 2.48 -3.32 16.97
N PRO A 171 3.50 -2.60 16.45
CA PRO A 171 3.60 -2.34 15.03
C PRO A 171 3.66 -3.64 14.23
N PHE A 172 2.96 -3.68 13.11
CA PHE A 172 2.97 -4.78 12.17
C PHE A 172 3.19 -4.23 10.76
N VAL A 173 4.06 -4.86 9.97
CA VAL A 173 4.35 -4.42 8.60
C VAL A 173 3.94 -5.54 7.66
N PHE A 174 2.97 -5.25 6.79
CA PHE A 174 2.69 -6.13 5.67
C PHE A 174 3.82 -5.98 4.64
N SER A 175 4.46 -7.10 4.30
CA SER A 175 5.62 -7.15 3.41
C SER A 175 5.43 -8.23 2.35
N ARG A 176 5.74 -7.91 1.09
CA ARG A 176 5.83 -8.93 0.04
C ARG A 176 6.88 -10.00 0.39
N ALA A 177 7.99 -9.61 0.99
CA ALA A 177 9.07 -10.55 1.31
C ALA A 177 8.59 -11.60 2.33
N ASP A 178 7.88 -11.18 3.37
CA ASP A 178 7.32 -12.10 4.38
C ASP A 178 6.24 -13.00 3.77
N ALA A 179 5.42 -12.44 2.88
CA ALA A 179 4.44 -13.22 2.13
C ALA A 179 5.12 -14.31 1.30
N SER A 180 6.20 -14.00 0.58
CA SER A 180 6.99 -14.96 -0.21
C SER A 180 7.50 -16.12 0.65
N GLU A 181 8.02 -15.83 1.84
CA GLU A 181 8.60 -16.83 2.76
C GLU A 181 7.53 -17.70 3.44
N SER A 182 6.38 -17.13 3.80
CA SER A 182 5.31 -17.86 4.49
C SER A 182 3.93 -17.49 3.99
N SER A 183 3.16 -18.51 3.63
CA SER A 183 1.76 -18.37 3.18
C SER A 183 0.87 -17.70 4.23
N SER A 184 1.21 -17.80 5.52
CA SER A 184 0.47 -17.13 6.60
C SER A 184 0.56 -15.61 6.53
N PHE A 185 1.58 -15.06 5.89
CA PHE A 185 1.74 -13.62 5.65
C PHE A 185 1.27 -13.19 4.25
N ASN A 186 0.77 -14.11 3.43
CA ASN A 186 0.25 -13.78 2.10
C ASN A 186 -1.22 -13.36 2.14
N PHE A 187 -1.48 -12.15 2.63
CA PHE A 187 -2.83 -11.61 2.75
C PHE A 187 -3.36 -11.04 1.42
N ASP A 188 -4.69 -11.08 1.24
CA ASP A 188 -5.35 -10.35 0.15
C ASP A 188 -5.06 -8.85 0.27
N LEU A 189 -4.73 -8.18 -0.84
CA LEU A 189 -4.38 -6.76 -0.84
C LEU A 189 -5.50 -5.86 -0.35
N TRP A 190 -6.75 -6.20 -0.67
CA TRP A 190 -7.90 -5.41 -0.22
C TRP A 190 -8.01 -5.40 1.31
N LYS A 191 -7.61 -6.50 2.00
CA LYS A 191 -7.57 -6.58 3.46
C LYS A 191 -6.44 -5.72 4.02
N VAL A 192 -5.25 -5.80 3.41
CA VAL A 192 -4.08 -5.00 3.78
C VAL A 192 -4.39 -3.50 3.66
N CYS A 193 -4.93 -3.07 2.52
CA CYS A 193 -5.34 -1.69 2.27
C CYS A 193 -6.47 -1.24 3.22
N ARG A 194 -7.37 -2.16 3.59
CA ARG A 194 -8.43 -1.87 4.55
C ARG A 194 -7.90 -1.69 5.98
N ALA A 195 -6.92 -2.48 6.37
CA ALA A 195 -6.26 -2.42 7.68
C ALA A 195 -5.48 -1.10 7.86
N THR A 196 -4.62 -0.73 6.90
CA THR A 196 -3.85 0.52 6.97
C THR A 196 -4.73 1.77 6.91
N SER A 197 -5.90 1.69 6.28
CA SER A 197 -6.89 2.77 6.22
C SER A 197 -7.77 2.87 7.47
N ALA A 198 -7.62 1.97 8.45
CA ALA A 198 -8.46 1.91 9.64
C ALA A 198 -8.09 2.97 10.71
N THR A 199 -7.88 4.22 10.28
CA THR A 199 -7.50 5.33 11.17
C THR A 199 -8.51 5.50 12.31
N PRO A 200 -8.04 5.60 13.58
CA PRO A 200 -8.90 5.91 14.72
C PRO A 200 -9.75 7.15 14.46
N SER A 201 -11.00 7.16 14.91
CA SER A 201 -12.05 8.17 14.63
C SER A 201 -12.72 8.14 13.24
N LEU A 202 -12.06 7.56 12.22
CA LEU A 202 -12.58 7.49 10.86
C LEU A 202 -13.28 6.16 10.58
N PHE A 203 -12.62 5.04 10.87
CA PHE A 203 -13.14 3.69 10.65
C PHE A 203 -13.13 2.86 11.93
N LYS A 204 -13.90 1.75 11.92
CA LYS A 204 -13.66 0.67 12.89
C LYS A 204 -12.33 -0.02 12.57
N PRO A 205 -11.61 -0.52 13.59
CA PRO A 205 -10.50 -1.44 13.38
C PRO A 205 -10.91 -2.58 12.45
N PHE A 206 -9.99 -2.98 11.59
CA PHE A 206 -10.18 -4.12 10.71
C PHE A 206 -9.91 -5.42 11.49
N PRO A 207 -10.81 -6.40 11.46
CA PRO A 207 -10.69 -7.64 12.24
C PRO A 207 -9.65 -8.62 11.71
#